data_AF-A0A1G7UC96-F1
#
_entry.id   AF-A0A1G7UC96-F1
#
_cell.length_a   1.000
_cell.length_b   1.000
_cell.length_c   1.000
_cell.angle_alpha   90.00
_cell.angle_beta   90.00
_cell.angle_gamma   90.00
#
_symmetry.space_group_name_H-M   'P 1'
#
loop_
_entity.id
_entity.type
_entity.pdbx_description
1 polymer ?
#
loop_
_entity_poly.entity_id
_entity_poly.type
_entity_poly.pdbx_seq_one_letter_code
_entity_poly.pdbx_strand_id
1 'polypeptide(L)'
;MNKRFEQLILQSETGCGTEWLSEAELLEFNEYLAERGYGISRMEVKRAEGGTQPPNFGYEVSPQPFRGDDEHWMHHFDPARSAAYVRRQVQYAKEDGALFDYKVWAEQP
;
A
#
# COMPACT_ATOMS: atom_id res chain seq x y z
N MET A 1 15.93 -7.56 -8.82
CA MET A 1 14.64 -7.15 -8.23
C MET A 1 13.81 -8.34 -7.75
N ASN A 2 13.49 -9.32 -8.61
CA ASN A 2 12.53 -10.40 -8.28
C ASN A 2 12.74 -11.09 -6.92
N LYS A 3 13.97 -11.46 -6.54
CA LYS A 3 14.21 -12.11 -5.23
C LYS A 3 13.79 -11.27 -4.02
N ARG A 4 13.93 -9.93 -4.08
CA ARG A 4 13.49 -9.02 -3.01
C ARG A 4 11.96 -9.04 -2.92
N PHE A 5 11.27 -8.93 -4.04
CA PHE A 5 9.80 -8.89 -4.05
C PHE A 5 9.17 -10.24 -3.68
N GLU A 6 9.76 -11.37 -4.07
CA GLU A 6 9.31 -12.67 -3.57
C GLU A 6 9.46 -12.78 -2.04
N GLN A 7 10.52 -12.20 -1.45
CA GLN A 7 10.65 -12.12 0.01
C GLN A 7 9.62 -11.18 0.65
N LEU A 8 9.30 -10.06 -0.01
CA LEU A 8 8.25 -9.15 0.46
C LEU A 8 6.87 -9.80 0.42
N ILE A 9 6.56 -10.64 -0.59
CA ILE A 9 5.33 -11.43 -0.63
C ILE A 9 5.24 -12.33 0.60
N LEU A 10 6.32 -13.10 0.88
CA LEU A 10 6.36 -13.97 2.06
C LEU A 10 6.17 -13.20 3.36
N GLN A 11 6.67 -11.96 3.46
CA GLN A 11 6.45 -11.11 4.63
C GLN A 11 5.02 -10.56 4.70
N SER A 12 4.46 -10.14 3.57
CA SER A 12 3.12 -9.54 3.48
C SER A 12 2.00 -10.51 3.82
N GLU A 13 2.25 -11.81 3.66
CA GLU A 13 1.35 -12.90 4.05
C GLU A 13 1.41 -13.21 5.56
N THR A 14 2.37 -12.63 6.30
CA THR A 14 2.45 -12.79 7.76
C THR A 14 1.63 -11.74 8.49
N GLY A 15 1.29 -12.00 9.75
CA GLY A 15 0.65 -10.99 10.61
C GLY A 15 1.50 -9.73 10.86
N CYS A 16 2.79 -9.73 10.51
CA CYS A 16 3.68 -8.60 10.70
C CYS A 16 3.68 -7.60 9.53
N GLY A 17 3.23 -8.00 8.33
CA GLY A 17 3.37 -7.19 7.11
C GLY A 17 4.82 -7.11 6.62
N THR A 18 5.04 -6.40 5.52
CA THR A 18 6.39 -6.18 4.95
C THR A 18 7.33 -5.41 5.90
N GLU A 19 8.61 -5.36 5.59
CA GLU A 19 9.43 -4.24 6.04
C GLU A 19 8.89 -2.89 5.53
N TRP A 20 9.42 -1.78 6.06
CA TRP A 20 9.04 -0.44 5.61
C TRP A 20 9.66 -0.15 4.24
N LEU A 21 8.80 0.20 3.27
CA LEU A 21 9.14 0.48 1.89
C LEU A 21 9.08 1.98 1.63
N SER A 22 10.02 2.49 0.84
CA SER A 22 9.91 3.85 0.30
C SER A 22 8.71 3.96 -0.67
N GLU A 23 8.30 5.19 -1.03
CA GLU A 23 7.27 5.44 -2.05
C GLU A 23 7.56 4.68 -3.36
N ALA A 24 8.78 4.78 -3.87
CA ALA A 24 9.17 4.14 -5.12
C ALA A 24 9.11 2.61 -5.02
N GLU A 25 9.63 2.04 -3.93
CA GLU A 25 9.59 0.59 -3.71
C GLU A 25 8.18 0.06 -3.53
N LEU A 26 7.30 0.79 -2.82
CA LEU A 26 5.90 0.41 -2.69
C LEU A 26 5.23 0.35 -4.06
N LEU A 27 5.43 1.36 -4.91
CA LEU A 27 4.78 1.42 -6.22
C LEU A 27 5.25 0.28 -7.16
N GLU A 28 6.54 0.00 -7.18
CA GLU A 28 7.09 -1.14 -7.93
C GLU A 28 6.60 -2.48 -7.36
N PHE A 29 6.56 -2.63 -6.04
CA PHE A 29 6.08 -3.85 -5.40
C PHE A 29 4.58 -4.08 -5.64
N ASN A 30 3.78 -3.01 -5.62
CA ASN A 30 2.35 -3.04 -5.89
C ASN A 30 2.04 -3.52 -7.33
N GLU A 31 2.85 -3.10 -8.31
CA GLU A 31 2.77 -3.61 -9.68
C GLU A 31 3.08 -5.10 -9.75
N TYR A 32 4.14 -5.51 -9.06
CA TYR A 32 4.58 -6.89 -9.00
C TYR A 32 3.56 -7.83 -8.33
N LEU A 33 2.86 -7.36 -7.29
CA LEU A 33 1.77 -8.07 -6.63
C LEU A 33 0.59 -8.28 -7.59
N ALA A 34 0.17 -7.24 -8.29
CA ALA A 34 -0.96 -7.31 -9.23
C ALA A 34 -0.70 -8.31 -10.36
N GLU A 35 0.51 -8.35 -10.92
CA GLU A 35 0.92 -9.34 -11.93
C GLU A 35 0.84 -10.79 -11.43
N ARG A 36 0.95 -11.01 -10.12
CA ARG A 36 0.87 -12.32 -9.46
C ARG A 36 -0.52 -12.64 -8.93
N GLY A 37 -1.48 -11.74 -9.14
CA GLY A 37 -2.85 -11.91 -8.66
C GLY A 37 -3.02 -11.62 -7.17
N TYR A 38 -2.13 -10.85 -6.55
CA TYR A 38 -2.26 -10.40 -5.17
C TYR A 38 -2.88 -9.00 -5.09
N GLY A 39 -3.72 -8.79 -4.09
CA GLY A 39 -4.20 -7.47 -3.70
C GLY A 39 -3.68 -7.08 -2.31
N ILE A 40 -3.35 -5.80 -2.11
CA ILE A 40 -2.99 -5.25 -0.80
C ILE A 40 -4.28 -5.12 0.04
N SER A 41 -4.37 -5.89 1.13
CA SER A 41 -5.50 -5.91 2.07
C SER A 41 -5.36 -4.87 3.18
N ARG A 42 -4.13 -4.46 3.51
CA ARG A 42 -3.84 -3.41 4.50
C ARG A 42 -2.56 -2.65 4.16
N MET A 43 -2.51 -1.36 4.47
CA MET A 43 -1.32 -0.52 4.35
C MET A 43 -1.23 0.43 5.52
N GLU A 44 -0.10 0.43 6.20
CA GLU A 44 0.26 1.41 7.23
C GLU A 44 1.25 2.42 6.66
N VAL A 45 1.23 3.63 7.20
CA VAL A 45 2.20 4.68 6.88
C VAL A 45 2.95 5.13 8.12
N LYS A 46 4.22 5.46 7.94
CA LYS A 46 4.98 6.24 8.92
C LYS A 46 5.62 7.41 8.21
N ARG A 47 5.82 8.51 8.93
CA ARG A 47 6.59 9.67 8.43
C ARG A 47 8.00 9.23 8.04
N ALA A 48 8.35 9.44 6.78
CA ALA A 48 9.70 9.20 6.27
C ALA A 48 10.65 10.30 6.76
N GLU A 49 11.95 10.04 6.64
CA GLU A 49 12.98 11.03 6.97
C GLU A 49 12.82 12.31 6.14
N GLY A 50 12.84 13.47 6.79
CA GLY A 50 12.61 14.76 6.14
C GLY A 50 11.13 15.13 5.94
N GLY A 51 10.18 14.23 6.20
CA GLY A 51 8.75 14.54 6.18
C GLY A 51 8.34 15.42 7.35
N THR A 52 7.39 16.33 7.13
CA THR A 52 6.88 17.25 8.17
C THR A 52 5.44 16.94 8.57
N GLN A 53 4.66 16.31 7.69
CA GLN A 53 3.27 15.94 7.97
C GLN A 53 3.18 14.71 8.89
N PRO A 54 2.32 14.74 9.92
CA PRO A 54 2.05 13.55 10.73
C PRO A 54 1.20 12.54 9.92
N PRO A 55 1.42 11.23 10.10
CA PRO A 55 0.51 10.22 9.56
C PRO A 55 -0.88 10.39 10.18
N ASN A 56 -1.91 10.14 9.38
CA ASN A 56 -3.30 10.09 9.82
C ASN A 56 -4.03 8.92 9.13
N PHE A 57 -5.20 8.54 9.63
CA PHE A 57 -6.00 7.42 9.11
C PHE A 57 -6.40 7.55 7.64
N GLY A 58 -6.32 8.74 7.05
CA GLY A 58 -6.61 8.98 5.63
C GLY A 58 -5.49 8.54 4.68
N TYR A 59 -4.30 8.23 5.19
CA TYR A 59 -3.14 7.78 4.39
C TYR A 59 -2.89 6.26 4.47
N GLU A 60 -3.65 5.55 5.28
CA GLU A 60 -3.58 4.09 5.44
C GLU A 60 -4.57 3.39 4.50
N VAL A 61 -4.25 2.18 4.03
CA VAL A 61 -5.27 1.31 3.41
C VAL A 61 -5.98 0.61 4.57
N SER A 62 -7.12 1.24 4.93
CA SER A 62 -8.10 1.01 6.03
C SER A 62 -7.83 1.82 7.31
N PRO A 63 -8.62 2.86 7.72
CA PRO A 63 -9.95 3.30 7.26
C PRO A 63 -10.07 4.83 6.98
N GLN A 64 -10.22 5.20 5.71
CA GLN A 64 -11.24 6.17 5.29
C GLN A 64 -11.50 5.94 3.80
N PRO A 65 -12.72 5.56 3.37
CA PRO A 65 -13.03 5.51 1.95
C PRO A 65 -12.79 6.88 1.33
N PHE A 66 -12.22 6.91 0.13
CA PHE A 66 -12.36 8.12 -0.68
C PHE A 66 -13.85 8.42 -0.83
N ARG A 67 -14.22 9.71 -0.82
CA ARG A 67 -15.63 10.10 -0.93
C ARG A 67 -16.27 9.43 -2.17
N GLY A 68 -17.30 8.60 -1.92
CA GLY A 68 -18.01 7.84 -2.96
C GLY A 68 -17.50 6.40 -3.17
N ASP A 69 -16.62 5.88 -2.33
CA ASP A 69 -16.04 4.53 -2.42
C ASP A 69 -16.42 3.65 -1.22
N ASP A 70 -17.69 3.29 -1.13
CA ASP A 70 -18.24 2.50 -0.01
C ASP A 70 -17.74 1.03 -0.01
N GLU A 71 -17.15 0.57 -1.13
CA GLU A 71 -16.64 -0.79 -1.34
C GLU A 71 -15.10 -0.87 -1.28
N HIS A 72 -14.40 0.18 -0.83
CA HIS A 72 -12.93 0.22 -0.78
C HIS A 72 -12.28 -0.99 -0.08
N TRP A 73 -12.99 -1.59 0.90
CA TRP A 73 -12.56 -2.79 1.61
C TRP A 73 -12.56 -4.06 0.73
N MET A 74 -13.31 -4.08 -0.37
CA MET A 74 -13.36 -5.19 -1.34
C MET A 74 -12.28 -5.10 -2.42
N HIS A 75 -11.58 -3.96 -2.54
CA HIS A 75 -10.61 -3.76 -3.62
C HIS A 75 -9.47 -4.77 -3.62
N HIS A 76 -9.10 -5.33 -2.46
CA HIS A 76 -8.05 -6.36 -2.38
C HIS A 76 -8.44 -7.69 -3.04
N PHE A 77 -9.75 -7.96 -3.26
CA PHE A 77 -10.20 -9.13 -4.02
C PHE A 77 -10.04 -8.98 -5.54
N ASP A 78 -9.74 -7.77 -6.03
CA ASP A 78 -9.40 -7.50 -7.42
C ASP A 78 -7.99 -6.86 -7.47
N PRO A 79 -6.94 -7.65 -7.78
CA PRO A 79 -5.55 -7.19 -7.79
C PRO A 79 -5.33 -5.92 -8.60
N ALA A 80 -6.04 -5.74 -9.71
CA ALA A 80 -5.93 -4.54 -10.54
C ALA A 80 -6.55 -3.31 -9.87
N ARG A 81 -7.73 -3.47 -9.24
CA ARG A 81 -8.37 -2.39 -8.46
C ARG A 81 -7.56 -2.04 -7.22
N SER A 82 -7.05 -3.03 -6.50
CA SER A 82 -6.15 -2.81 -5.36
C SER A 82 -4.94 -1.98 -5.76
N ALA A 83 -4.27 -2.37 -6.86
CA ALA A 83 -3.11 -1.65 -7.33
C ALA A 83 -3.42 -0.20 -7.74
N ALA A 84 -4.56 0.05 -8.39
CA ALA A 84 -5.00 1.40 -8.71
C ALA A 84 -5.30 2.23 -7.45
N TYR A 85 -5.92 1.63 -6.44
CA TYR A 85 -6.25 2.28 -5.18
C TYR A 85 -5.00 2.71 -4.41
N VAL A 86 -3.99 1.83 -4.31
CA VAL A 86 -2.71 2.12 -3.66
C VAL A 86 -1.99 3.29 -4.34
N ARG A 87 -1.93 3.29 -5.68
CA ARG A 87 -1.36 4.43 -6.43
C ARG A 87 -2.07 5.75 -6.12
N ARG A 88 -3.40 5.72 -6.02
CA ARG A 88 -4.20 6.91 -5.69
C ARG A 88 -3.94 7.41 -4.27
N GLN A 89 -3.79 6.50 -3.30
CA GLN A 89 -3.46 6.86 -1.92
C GLN A 89 -2.08 7.50 -1.79
N VAL A 90 -1.07 6.92 -2.44
CA VAL A 90 0.28 7.48 -2.49
C VAL A 90 0.27 8.87 -3.15
N GLN A 91 -0.48 9.04 -4.25
CA GLN A 91 -0.60 10.33 -4.92
C GLN A 91 -1.30 11.37 -4.03
N TYR A 92 -2.34 11.00 -3.30
CA TYR A 92 -3.03 11.88 -2.36
C TYR A 92 -2.09 12.37 -1.24
N ALA A 93 -1.29 11.47 -0.65
CA ALA A 93 -0.27 11.83 0.33
C ALA A 93 0.75 12.83 -0.22
N LYS A 94 1.20 12.60 -1.46
CA LYS A 94 2.15 13.48 -2.15
C LYS A 94 1.57 14.87 -2.44
N GLU A 95 0.31 14.95 -2.84
CA GLU A 95 -0.39 16.21 -3.07
C GLU A 95 -0.60 17.02 -1.78
N ASP A 96 -0.74 16.36 -0.63
CA ASP A 96 -0.76 16.99 0.70
C ASP A 96 0.64 17.40 1.22
N GLY A 97 1.68 17.14 0.43
CA GLY A 97 3.08 17.40 0.81
C GLY A 97 3.59 16.44 1.89
N ALA A 98 2.93 15.30 2.08
CA ALA A 98 3.37 14.27 3.00
C ALA A 98 4.45 13.39 2.36
N LEU A 99 5.37 12.92 3.21
CA LEU A 99 6.43 12.00 2.83
C LEU A 99 6.39 10.81 3.78
N PHE A 100 6.06 9.63 3.25
CA PHE A 100 5.83 8.43 4.03
C PHE A 100 6.65 7.24 3.54
N ASP A 101 7.02 6.39 4.49
CA ASP A 101 7.35 4.99 4.23
C ASP A 101 6.11 4.14 4.52
N TYR A 102 6.01 3.00 3.84
CA TYR A 102 4.82 2.18 3.79
C TYR A 102 5.09 0.77 4.27
N LYS A 103 4.11 0.15 4.92
CA LYS A 103 4.13 -1.26 5.29
C LYS A 103 2.83 -1.90 4.81
N VAL A 104 2.92 -3.04 4.14
CA VAL A 104 1.75 -3.65 3.49
C VAL A 104 1.53 -5.11 3.87
N TRP A 105 0.27 -5.51 3.79
CA TRP A 105 -0.20 -6.89 3.83
C TRP A 105 -0.91 -7.16 2.50
N ALA A 106 -0.65 -8.32 1.93
CA ALA A 106 -1.19 -8.70 0.65
C ALA A 106 -1.69 -10.13 0.69
N GLU A 107 -2.79 -10.36 -0.02
CA GLU A 107 -3.50 -11.64 -0.05
C GLU A 107 -3.81 -11.99 -1.50
N GLN A 108 -3.83 -13.29 -1.79
CA GLN A 108 -4.28 -13.82 -3.06
C GLN A 108 -5.78 -14.21 -2.92
N PRO A 109 -6.69 -13.60 -3.69
CA PRO A 109 -8.13 -13.88 -3.62
C PRO A 109 -8.54 -15.31 -3.98
#